data_AF-A0A368KQ25-F1
#
_entry.id   AF-A0A368KQ25-F1
#
_cell.length_a   1.000
_cell.length_b   1.000
_cell.length_c   1.000
_cell.angle_alpha   90.00
_cell.angle_beta   90.00
_cell.angle_gamma   90.00
#
_symmetry.space_group_name_H-M   'P 1'
#
loop_
_entity.id
_entity.type
_entity.pdbx_description
1 polymer ?
#
loop_
_entity_poly.entity_id
_entity_poly.type
_entity_poly.pdbx_seq_one_letter_code
_entity_poly.pdbx_strand_id
1 'polypeptide(L)'
;MQTPVQKHEWVAQYNWDDGLDPIWPIVDDEETEFATALMIYWRLDGPWFEAGATAEVKRLHDTVSERLTSGFYSSRNLQYHPIEDNQLSKTQVYKLRKSGLPSELVQPRYFDPDQQKQ
;
A
#
# COMPACT_ATOMS: atom_id res chain seq x y z
N MET A 1 18.38 11.55 -6.68
CA MET A 1 17.53 10.50 -6.07
C MET A 1 16.40 11.19 -5.34
N GLN A 2 15.16 10.72 -5.49
CA GLN A 2 14.06 11.19 -4.65
C GLN A 2 14.22 10.59 -3.25
N THR A 3 13.89 11.35 -2.21
CA THR A 3 13.82 10.81 -0.85
C THR A 3 12.59 9.91 -0.70
N PRO A 4 12.53 9.02 0.32
CA PRO A 4 11.35 8.22 0.57
C PRO A 4 10.05 9.05 0.72
N VAL A 5 10.13 10.21 1.39
CA VAL A 5 9.00 11.15 1.53
C VAL A 5 8.55 11.70 0.18
N GLN A 6 9.48 12.16 -0.65
CA GLN A 6 9.16 12.69 -1.98
C GLN A 6 8.50 11.64 -2.87
N LYS A 7 9.00 10.40 -2.83
CA LYS A 7 8.42 9.26 -3.56
C LYS A 7 6.99 8.99 -3.08
N HIS A 8 6.76 9.01 -1.77
CA HIS A 8 5.44 8.81 -1.17
C HIS A 8 4.43 9.90 -1.55
N GLU A 9 4.82 11.17 -1.43
CA GLU A 9 3.98 12.31 -1.83
C GLU A 9 3.65 12.30 -3.32
N TRP A 10 4.64 11.94 -4.15
CA TRP A 10 4.45 11.83 -5.59
C TRP A 10 3.41 10.76 -5.94
N VAL A 11 3.49 9.57 -5.33
CA VAL A 11 2.48 8.50 -5.51
C VAL A 11 1.10 8.96 -5.03
N ALA A 12 1.04 9.68 -3.92
CA ALA A 12 -0.23 10.17 -3.36
C ALA A 12 -0.97 11.13 -4.30
N GLN A 13 -0.22 11.90 -5.10
CA GLN A 13 -0.71 12.93 -6.02
C GLN A 13 -0.78 12.46 -7.48
N TYR A 14 -0.21 11.30 -7.80
CA TYR A 14 -0.16 10.77 -9.16
C TYR A 14 -1.57 10.58 -9.74
N ASN A 15 -1.74 10.96 -11.02
CA ASN A 15 -2.94 10.66 -11.76
C ASN A 15 -2.86 9.23 -12.30
N TRP A 16 -3.64 8.31 -11.72
CA TRP A 16 -3.59 6.88 -12.05
C TRP A 16 -4.13 6.53 -13.45
N ASP A 17 -4.79 7.49 -14.12
CA ASP A 17 -5.18 7.38 -15.52
C ASP A 17 -4.02 7.63 -16.50
N ASP A 18 -2.89 8.18 -16.03
CA ASP A 18 -1.70 8.46 -16.86
C ASP A 18 -0.86 7.19 -17.14
N GLY A 19 -1.30 6.03 -16.64
CA GLY A 19 -0.66 4.73 -16.86
C GLY A 19 0.09 4.19 -15.64
N LEU A 20 0.75 3.04 -15.82
CA LEU A 20 1.44 2.34 -14.73
C LEU A 20 2.96 2.29 -14.90
N ASP A 21 3.49 2.72 -16.05
CA ASP A 21 4.94 2.74 -16.32
C ASP A 21 5.75 3.43 -15.21
N PRO A 22 5.32 4.58 -14.64
CA PRO A 22 6.06 5.23 -13.56
C PRO A 22 5.95 4.52 -12.20
N ILE A 23 4.97 3.64 -12.02
CA ILE A 23 4.71 2.93 -10.76
C ILE A 23 5.58 1.68 -10.64
N TRP A 24 5.86 1.00 -11.76
CA TRP A 24 6.67 -0.23 -11.77
C TRP A 24 8.03 -0.08 -11.08
N PRO A 25 8.85 0.94 -11.38
CA PRO A 25 10.14 1.12 -10.71
C PRO A 25 10.03 1.32 -9.19
N ILE A 26 8.90 1.85 -8.70
CA ILE A 26 8.66 2.03 -7.26
C ILE A 26 8.33 0.69 -6.63
N VAL A 27 7.47 -0.11 -7.27
CA VAL A 27 7.07 -1.43 -6.77
C VAL A 27 8.24 -2.42 -6.81
N ASP A 28 9.14 -2.32 -7.79
CA ASP A 28 10.31 -3.20 -7.98
C ASP A 28 11.53 -2.85 -7.10
N ASP A 29 11.50 -1.73 -6.41
CA ASP A 29 12.59 -1.27 -5.55
C ASP A 29 12.38 -1.72 -4.09
N GLU A 30 13.29 -2.55 -3.55
CA GLU A 30 13.25 -3.04 -2.16
C GLU A 30 13.45 -1.91 -1.13
N GLU A 31 14.07 -0.80 -1.53
CA GLU A 31 14.24 0.38 -0.67
C GLU A 31 12.96 1.24 -0.59
N THR A 32 11.93 0.93 -1.37
CA THR A 32 10.63 1.59 -1.26
C THR A 32 10.02 1.36 0.13
N GLU A 33 9.58 2.45 0.75
CA GLU A 33 8.88 2.41 2.04
C GLU A 33 7.63 1.53 1.95
N PHE A 34 7.44 0.69 2.96
CA PHE A 34 6.26 -0.15 3.09
C PHE A 34 4.96 0.66 2.97
N ALA A 35 4.91 1.85 3.57
CA ALA A 35 3.75 2.74 3.47
C ALA A 35 3.45 3.20 2.04
N THR A 36 4.49 3.43 1.22
CA THR A 36 4.33 3.80 -0.19
C THR A 36 3.82 2.63 -1.02
N ALA A 37 4.39 1.44 -0.83
CA ALA A 37 3.88 0.23 -1.49
C ALA A 37 2.43 -0.09 -1.07
N LEU A 38 2.10 0.09 0.21
CA LEU A 38 0.74 -0.11 0.71
C LEU A 38 -0.24 0.89 0.08
N MET A 39 0.14 2.16 -0.05
CA MET A 39 -0.66 3.14 -0.77
C MET A 39 -0.92 2.73 -2.23
N ILE A 40 0.10 2.24 -2.93
CA ILE A 40 -0.04 1.73 -4.31
C ILE A 40 -1.07 0.59 -4.36
N TYR A 41 -0.96 -0.38 -3.45
CA TYR A 41 -1.92 -1.48 -3.36
C TYR A 41 -3.36 -0.98 -3.18
N TRP A 42 -3.60 0.01 -2.31
CA TRP A 42 -4.93 0.58 -2.07
C TRP A 42 -5.44 1.45 -3.22
N ARG A 43 -4.56 2.09 -3.98
CA ARG A 43 -4.92 2.82 -5.21
C ARG A 43 -5.31 1.88 -6.37
N LEU A 44 -4.84 0.64 -6.34
CA LEU A 44 -5.21 -0.43 -7.27
C LEU A 44 -6.46 -1.20 -6.78
N ASP A 45 -7.39 -0.53 -6.11
CA ASP A 45 -8.59 -1.09 -5.44
C ASP A 45 -8.34 -2.10 -4.30
N GLY A 46 -7.07 -2.45 -4.05
CA GLY A 46 -6.62 -3.30 -2.96
C GLY A 46 -7.53 -4.50 -2.70
N PRO A 47 -8.16 -4.63 -1.51
CA PRO A 47 -9.05 -5.75 -1.19
C PRO A 47 -10.24 -5.97 -2.12
N TRP A 48 -10.63 -4.96 -2.90
CA TRP A 48 -11.79 -5.01 -3.80
C TRP A 48 -11.39 -5.17 -5.27
N PHE A 49 -10.12 -5.45 -5.54
CA PHE A 49 -9.62 -5.65 -6.90
C PHE A 49 -10.49 -6.64 -7.70
N GLU A 50 -11.04 -6.17 -8.83
CA GLU A 50 -12.02 -6.91 -9.61
C GLU A 50 -11.41 -7.67 -10.80
N ALA A 51 -12.07 -8.76 -11.21
CA ALA A 51 -11.65 -9.61 -12.33
C ALA A 51 -11.70 -8.92 -13.72
N GLY A 52 -12.30 -7.73 -13.83
CA GLY A 52 -12.42 -6.96 -15.07
C GLY A 52 -11.22 -6.07 -15.39
N ALA A 53 -10.23 -5.98 -14.50
CA ALA A 53 -9.04 -5.17 -14.70
C ALA A 53 -8.17 -5.66 -15.87
N THR A 54 -7.38 -4.76 -16.46
CA THR A 54 -6.44 -5.15 -17.51
C THR A 54 -5.38 -6.11 -16.95
N ALA A 55 -4.79 -6.92 -17.83
CA ALA A 55 -3.74 -7.87 -17.43
C ALA A 55 -2.55 -7.17 -16.73
N GLU A 56 -2.26 -5.93 -17.10
CA GLU A 56 -1.18 -5.16 -16.48
C GLU A 56 -1.52 -4.72 -15.06
N VAL A 57 -2.71 -4.15 -14.84
CA VAL A 57 -3.17 -3.73 -13.51
C VAL A 57 -3.20 -4.95 -12.58
N LYS A 58 -3.68 -6.09 -13.07
CA LYS A 58 -3.66 -7.35 -12.30
C LYS A 58 -2.25 -7.77 -11.91
N ARG A 59 -1.28 -7.73 -12.84
CA ARG A 59 0.12 -8.06 -12.53
C ARG A 59 0.69 -7.14 -11.47
N LEU A 60 0.47 -5.83 -11.59
CA LEU A 60 0.97 -4.87 -10.63
C LEU A 60 0.35 -5.09 -9.24
N HIS A 61 -0.97 -5.27 -9.17
CA HIS A 61 -1.71 -5.55 -7.95
C HIS A 61 -1.19 -6.81 -7.25
N ASP A 62 -1.08 -7.92 -7.97
CA ASP A 62 -0.62 -9.19 -7.41
C ASP A 62 0.84 -9.07 -6.92
N THR A 63 1.68 -8.38 -7.69
CA THR A 63 3.10 -8.18 -7.35
C THR A 63 3.26 -7.38 -6.06
N VAL A 64 2.56 -6.24 -5.93
CA VAL A 64 2.66 -5.41 -4.72
C VAL A 64 2.05 -6.12 -3.51
N SER A 65 0.96 -6.89 -3.69
CA SER A 65 0.34 -7.68 -2.62
C SER A 65 1.28 -8.77 -2.08
N GLU A 66 1.91 -9.52 -2.98
CA GLU A 66 2.90 -10.54 -2.62
C GLU A 66 4.10 -9.92 -1.90
N ARG A 67 4.64 -8.81 -2.40
CA ARG A 67 5.80 -8.14 -1.79
C ARG A 67 5.51 -7.53 -0.42
N LEU A 68 4.33 -6.93 -0.25
CA LEU A 68 3.87 -6.42 1.06
C LEU A 68 3.76 -7.53 2.11
N THR A 69 3.37 -8.74 1.69
CA THR A 69 3.12 -9.87 2.61
C THR A 69 4.32 -10.79 2.81
N SER A 70 5.30 -10.77 1.90
CA SER A 70 6.55 -11.54 2.00
C SER A 70 7.68 -10.83 2.75
N GLY A 71 7.51 -9.53 3.05
CA GLY A 71 8.53 -8.73 3.75
C GLY A 71 9.59 -8.11 2.83
N PHE A 72 9.31 -8.01 1.52
CA PHE A 72 10.20 -7.39 0.54
C PHE A 72 10.51 -5.91 0.85
N TYR A 73 9.50 -5.15 1.32
CA TYR A 73 9.67 -3.76 1.75
C TYR A 73 10.03 -3.69 3.24
N SER A 74 11.32 -3.61 3.57
CA SER A 74 11.78 -3.60 4.96
C SER A 74 11.64 -2.24 5.66
N SER A 75 11.67 -1.15 4.91
CA SER A 75 11.65 0.21 5.45
C SER A 75 10.24 0.61 5.94
N ARG A 76 10.16 1.09 7.18
CA ARG A 76 8.89 1.47 7.87
C ARG A 76 9.00 2.83 8.57
N ASN A 77 9.69 3.78 7.96
CA ASN A 77 9.86 5.13 8.51
C ASN A 77 8.65 6.02 8.20
N LEU A 78 7.91 5.71 7.14
CA LEU A 78 6.66 6.38 6.78
C LEU A 78 5.44 5.58 7.23
N GLN A 79 4.32 6.28 7.37
CA GLN A 79 3.04 5.69 7.75
C GLN A 79 2.00 5.97 6.68
N TYR A 80 1.16 4.98 6.42
CA TYR A 80 -0.06 5.08 5.64
C TYR A 80 -1.12 4.27 6.36
N HIS A 81 -2.27 4.86 6.63
CA HIS A 81 -3.30 4.29 7.49
C HIS A 81 -4.52 3.97 6.63
N PRO A 82 -4.66 2.75 6.08
CA PRO A 82 -5.64 2.47 5.05
C PRO A 82 -7.09 2.74 5.43
N ILE A 83 -7.43 2.58 6.71
CA ILE A 83 -8.79 2.83 7.21
C ILE A 83 -9.09 4.33 7.21
N GLU A 84 -8.20 5.11 7.80
CA GLU A 84 -8.31 6.56 7.94
C GLU A 84 -8.15 7.27 6.59
N ASP A 85 -7.09 6.97 5.85
CA ASP A 85 -6.72 7.65 4.61
C ASP A 85 -7.70 7.36 3.45
N ASN A 86 -8.31 6.18 3.42
CA ASN A 86 -9.39 5.85 2.46
C ASN A 86 -10.80 6.07 3.04
N GLN A 87 -10.90 6.62 4.25
CA GLN A 87 -12.17 6.96 4.91
C GLN A 87 -13.16 5.78 4.97
N LEU A 88 -12.65 4.59 5.31
CA LEU A 88 -13.46 3.37 5.32
C LEU A 88 -14.52 3.43 6.42
N SER A 89 -15.76 3.08 6.06
CA SER A 89 -16.85 2.95 7.03
C SER A 89 -16.63 1.75 7.96
N LYS A 90 -17.24 1.79 9.15
CA LYS A 90 -17.24 0.66 10.11
C LYS A 90 -17.68 -0.66 9.46
N THR A 91 -18.65 -0.61 8.55
CA THR A 91 -19.15 -1.78 7.82
C THR A 91 -18.10 -2.34 6.86
N GLN A 92 -17.39 -1.49 6.12
CA GLN A 92 -16.28 -1.92 5.25
C GLN A 92 -15.16 -2.54 6.08
N VAL A 93 -14.73 -1.89 7.15
CA VAL A 93 -13.69 -2.42 8.06
C VAL A 93 -14.10 -3.78 8.63
N TYR A 94 -15.35 -3.94 9.06
CA TYR A 94 -15.84 -5.22 9.56
C TYR A 94 -15.79 -6.32 8.49
N LYS A 95 -16.21 -6.03 7.25
CA LYS A 95 -16.13 -6.99 6.13
C LYS A 95 -14.70 -7.39 5.83
N LEU A 96 -13.77 -6.43 5.78
CA LEU A 96 -12.34 -6.68 5.54
C LEU A 96 -11.72 -7.56 6.63
N ARG A 97 -12.05 -7.32 7.90
CA ARG A 97 -11.55 -8.18 8.99
C ARG A 97 -12.11 -9.61 8.92
N LYS A 98 -13.28 -9.80 8.30
CA LYS A 98 -13.88 -11.12 8.12
C LYS A 98 -13.43 -11.86 6.87
N SER A 99 -12.82 -11.20 5.89
CA SER A 99 -12.41 -11.84 4.63
C SER A 99 -11.12 -12.65 4.74
N GLY A 100 -10.42 -12.60 5.89
CA GLY A 100 -9.14 -13.29 6.08
C GLY A 100 -7.95 -12.57 5.44
N LEU A 101 -8.13 -11.30 5.04
CA LEU A 101 -7.04 -10.45 4.55
C LEU A 101 -5.96 -10.29 5.63
N PRO A 102 -4.66 -10.35 5.26
CA PRO A 102 -3.57 -10.09 6.19
C PRO A 102 -3.73 -8.74 6.87
N SER A 103 -3.52 -8.70 8.19
CA SER A 103 -3.70 -7.47 8.97
C SER A 103 -2.76 -6.36 8.52
N GLU A 104 -1.56 -6.68 8.04
CA GLU A 104 -0.59 -5.70 7.50
C GLU A 104 -1.16 -4.87 6.34
N LEU A 105 -2.13 -5.40 5.58
CA LEU A 105 -2.74 -4.67 4.46
C LEU A 105 -3.88 -3.75 4.90
N VAL A 106 -4.37 -3.84 6.13
CA VAL A 106 -5.54 -3.10 6.62
C VAL A 106 -5.21 -2.24 7.84
N GLN A 107 -4.39 -2.77 8.75
CA GLN A 107 -3.90 -2.15 9.98
C GLN A 107 -2.41 -2.46 10.12
N PRO A 108 -1.58 -1.84 9.27
CA PRO A 108 -0.13 -2.03 9.32
C PRO A 108 0.43 -1.61 10.68
N ARG A 109 1.41 -2.38 11.15
CA ARG A 109 2.15 -2.03 12.36
C ARG A 109 3.32 -1.14 11.98
N TYR A 110 3.30 0.08 12.48
CA TYR A 110 4.42 1.01 12.39
C TYR A 110 5.13 1.07 13.72
N PHE A 111 6.42 1.43 13.69
CA PHE A 111 7.13 1.78 14.92
C PHE A 111 6.50 3.04 15.49
N ASP A 112 5.98 2.94 16.71
CA ASP A 112 5.57 4.08 17.52
C ASP A 112 6.74 4.46 18.43
N PRO A 113 7.50 5.53 18.10
CA PRO A 113 8.62 5.96 18.93
C PRO A 113 8.20 6.38 20.35
N ASP A 114 6.91 6.66 20.60
CA ASP A 114 6.42 7.08 21.91
C ASP A 114 6.12 5.90 22.87
N GLN A 115 6.13 4.65 22.40
CA GLN A 115 5.90 3.46 23.24
C GLN A 115 7.14 2.95 23.99
N GLN A 116 8.30 3.62 23.88
CA GLN A 116 9.51 3.26 24.63
C GLN A 116 9.69 4.03 25.96
N LYS A 117 8.72 4.86 26.36
CA LYS A 117 8.75 5.56 27.65
C LYS A 117 7.71 5.00 28.62
N GLN A 118 7.91 3.76 29.08
CA GLN A 118 7.32 3.26 30.34
C GLN A 118 8.35 2.44 31.12
#